data_AF-A0A224YL52-F1
#
_entry.id   AF-A0A224YL52-F1
#
_cell.length_a   1.000
_cell.length_b   1.000
_cell.length_c   1.000
_cell.angle_alpha   90.00
_cell.angle_beta   90.00
_cell.angle_gamma   90.00
#
_symmetry.space_group_name_H-M   'P 1'
#
loop_
_entity.id
_entity.type
_entity.pdbx_description
1 polymer ?
#
loop_
_entity_poly.entity_id
_entity_poly.type
_entity_poly.pdbx_seq_one_letter_code
_entity_poly.pdbx_strand_id
1 'polypeptide(L)'
;MRSTASCLLAALVAALCSPACGTVRDLLGLLDVPTHDGVIRVCRLETSQALVQAAAETSGTTLVVRVSSDAGARKQPCGAEDAFETAAQLLEGENFKFCDVPESIVRETVPTATVGSWFLFRQGRAVPYSGRRTSSSLLSWVQKASQPSISVITGKVDKTAFDQVHELKVVGFFVNGAADYKLFEEASITEGHHARFYAVFDRNVAKHMKLDTVGQIALYSPFVKQPVTCPQNPASLQDIQAFIRQHKHIVMTKVDEHNLHDPELVDPSRVTVLAVADQASPLGGYFLRLLHRTLRNVTNTTASAGTVPNFNLLWVDPSVMPTAHTMLKRIGQTGPGPHLITDQGEWFDMSTLNATGGRGSDEENVHKLLVWFASLAVPGAASAAGGTGESGTWRFSELPASQIGAEGGTVELRCTVLDPAAGDCLWLRDGRNVGASLSRLPHLSWAGAGRGGDCSLVVRGLTRGRDDGSWVCQVTGDALHPTLTSPPAVLVISSGAGTAKTEL
;
A
#
# COMPACT_ATOMS: atom_id res chain seq x y z
N MET A 1 4.34 -55.07 -28.57
CA MET A 1 3.53 -53.98 -29.16
C MET A 1 4.20 -52.66 -28.80
N ARG A 2 4.97 -52.08 -29.72
CA ARG A 2 5.81 -50.89 -29.46
C ARG A 2 5.30 -49.70 -30.27
N SER A 3 5.24 -48.55 -29.59
CA SER A 3 5.31 -47.17 -30.09
C SER A 3 4.08 -46.55 -30.77
N THR A 4 3.17 -46.02 -29.95
CA THR A 4 2.24 -44.92 -30.31
C THR A 4 2.61 -43.58 -29.65
N ALA A 5 3.66 -43.55 -28.82
CA ALA A 5 4.14 -42.33 -28.16
C ALA A 5 4.97 -41.41 -29.08
N SER A 6 5.31 -41.84 -30.29
CA SER A 6 6.21 -41.10 -31.19
C SER A 6 5.50 -40.07 -32.08
N CYS A 7 4.16 -40.11 -32.21
CA CYS A 7 3.42 -39.17 -33.08
C CYS A 7 3.01 -37.87 -32.38
N LEU A 8 2.89 -37.85 -31.04
CA LEU A 8 2.51 -36.64 -30.30
C LEU A 8 3.69 -35.69 -30.06
N LEU A 9 4.92 -36.21 -29.95
CA LEU A 9 6.13 -35.35 -29.93
C LEU A 9 6.45 -34.76 -31.31
N ALA A 10 6.10 -35.43 -32.40
CA ALA A 10 6.38 -34.92 -33.75
C ALA A 10 5.47 -33.74 -34.13
N ALA A 11 4.26 -33.65 -33.58
CA ALA A 11 3.35 -32.53 -33.82
C ALA A 11 3.76 -31.25 -33.07
N LEU A 12 4.42 -31.36 -31.91
CA LEU A 12 4.93 -30.19 -31.18
C LEU A 12 6.23 -29.63 -31.78
N VAL A 13 7.02 -30.46 -32.48
CA VAL A 13 8.26 -30.04 -33.15
C VAL A 13 7.98 -29.52 -34.57
N ALA A 14 6.90 -29.95 -35.23
CA ALA A 14 6.56 -29.48 -36.58
C ALA A 14 5.97 -28.07 -36.63
N ALA A 15 5.45 -27.53 -35.52
CA ALA A 15 4.97 -26.14 -35.44
C ALA A 15 6.12 -25.11 -35.33
N LEU A 16 7.38 -25.55 -35.24
CA LEU A 16 8.58 -24.70 -35.19
C LEU A 16 9.27 -24.52 -36.56
N CYS A 17 8.70 -25.04 -37.65
CA CYS A 17 9.35 -25.03 -38.97
C CYS A 17 8.47 -24.46 -40.10
N SER A 18 7.79 -23.34 -39.86
CA SER A 18 7.37 -22.44 -40.94
C SER A 18 8.51 -21.47 -41.25
N PRO A 19 8.95 -21.29 -42.51
CA PRO A 19 10.12 -20.46 -42.86
C PRO A 19 9.81 -18.95 -42.86
N ALA A 20 8.88 -18.52 -42.01
CA ALA A 20 8.43 -17.13 -41.88
C ALA A 20 8.24 -16.76 -40.41
N CYS A 21 9.17 -17.11 -39.53
CA CYS A 21 9.37 -16.40 -38.27
C CYS A 21 10.74 -16.77 -37.72
N GLY A 22 11.47 -15.78 -37.21
CA GLY A 22 12.79 -15.97 -36.64
C GLY A 22 12.78 -17.04 -35.56
N THR A 23 13.83 -17.85 -35.53
CA THR A 23 14.19 -18.66 -34.37
C THR A 23 13.97 -17.84 -33.09
N VAL A 24 13.15 -18.33 -32.15
CA VAL A 24 13.05 -17.76 -30.79
C VAL A 24 14.43 -17.88 -30.16
N ARG A 25 15.26 -16.85 -30.37
CA ARG A 25 16.67 -16.80 -29.96
C ARG A 25 16.84 -16.27 -28.55
N ASP A 26 15.79 -15.69 -27.98
CA ASP A 26 15.76 -15.16 -26.63
C ASP A 26 14.44 -15.53 -25.94
N LEU A 27 14.51 -16.50 -25.02
CA LEU A 27 13.37 -16.90 -24.21
C LEU A 27 12.99 -15.83 -23.17
N LEU A 28 13.92 -14.96 -22.79
CA LEU A 28 13.65 -13.88 -21.83
C LEU A 28 12.85 -12.76 -22.47
N GLY A 29 13.06 -12.48 -23.76
CA GLY A 29 12.24 -11.54 -24.53
C GLY A 29 10.76 -11.94 -24.64
N LEU A 30 10.38 -13.19 -24.30
CA LEU A 30 8.97 -13.60 -24.19
C LEU A 30 8.30 -13.08 -22.90
N LEU A 31 9.08 -12.65 -21.91
CA LEU A 31 8.58 -12.14 -20.63
C LEU A 31 8.43 -10.62 -20.62
N ASP A 32 8.95 -9.93 -21.64
CA ASP A 32 8.77 -8.49 -21.79
C ASP A 32 7.31 -8.19 -22.13
N VAL A 33 6.78 -7.10 -21.57
CA VAL A 33 5.47 -6.59 -21.96
C VAL A 33 5.56 -6.20 -23.44
N PRO A 34 4.75 -6.80 -24.34
CA PRO A 34 4.85 -6.51 -25.76
C PRO A 34 4.41 -5.07 -26.01
N THR A 35 5.11 -4.41 -26.94
CA THR A 35 4.61 -3.17 -27.51
C THR A 35 3.33 -3.44 -28.28
N HIS A 36 2.33 -2.58 -28.12
CA HIS A 36 1.08 -2.67 -28.86
C HIS A 36 1.33 -2.82 -30.38
N ASP A 37 0.80 -3.88 -30.97
CA ASP A 37 1.05 -4.27 -32.37
C ASP A 37 0.33 -3.39 -33.42
N GLY A 38 -0.43 -2.39 -32.97
CA GLY A 38 -1.22 -1.50 -33.83
C GLY A 38 -2.59 -2.06 -34.20
N VAL A 39 -2.89 -3.30 -33.83
CA VAL A 39 -4.21 -3.91 -34.04
C VAL A 39 -5.14 -3.50 -32.91
N ILE A 40 -6.21 -2.87 -33.33
CA ILE A 40 -7.23 -2.31 -32.48
C ILE A 40 -8.14 -3.44 -31.94
N ARG A 41 -8.07 -3.73 -30.64
CA ARG A 41 -8.83 -4.83 -30.01
C ARG A 41 -9.93 -4.34 -29.07
N VAL A 42 -9.76 -3.18 -28.46
CA VAL A 42 -10.77 -2.62 -27.56
C VAL A 42 -12.05 -2.34 -28.36
N CYS A 43 -13.19 -2.87 -27.91
CA CYS A 43 -14.46 -2.65 -28.59
C CYS A 43 -15.04 -1.28 -28.19
N ARG A 44 -16.08 -0.81 -28.89
CA ARG A 44 -16.85 0.38 -28.46
C ARG A 44 -18.31 -0.03 -28.28
N LEU A 45 -18.89 0.25 -27.12
CA LEU A 45 -20.31 0.01 -26.87
C LEU A 45 -21.02 1.36 -26.79
N GLU A 46 -21.96 1.58 -27.70
CA GLU A 46 -22.65 2.88 -27.85
C GLU A 46 -24.08 2.87 -27.31
N THR A 47 -24.55 1.76 -26.75
CA THR A 47 -25.88 1.66 -26.15
C THR A 47 -25.83 0.91 -24.81
N SER A 48 -26.75 1.27 -23.91
CA SER A 48 -26.91 0.57 -22.61
C SER A 48 -27.29 -0.89 -22.79
N GLN A 49 -28.10 -1.22 -23.79
CA GLN A 49 -28.43 -2.61 -24.12
C GLN A 49 -27.18 -3.42 -24.53
N ALA A 50 -26.25 -2.84 -25.29
CA ALA A 50 -25.01 -3.52 -25.67
C ALA A 50 -24.08 -3.71 -24.47
N LEU A 51 -24.01 -2.74 -23.55
CA LEU A 51 -23.30 -2.88 -22.27
C LEU A 51 -23.88 -4.03 -21.43
N VAL A 52 -25.20 -4.03 -21.23
CA VAL A 52 -25.88 -5.07 -20.45
C VAL A 52 -25.71 -6.44 -21.10
N GLN A 53 -25.85 -6.55 -22.42
CA GLN A 53 -25.68 -7.81 -23.13
C GLN A 53 -24.25 -8.34 -22.99
N ALA A 54 -23.24 -7.49 -23.18
CA ALA A 54 -21.84 -7.87 -23.04
C ALA A 54 -21.47 -8.23 -21.59
N ALA A 55 -22.06 -7.57 -20.60
CA ALA A 55 -21.87 -7.85 -19.18
C ALA A 55 -22.64 -9.09 -18.68
N ALA A 56 -23.76 -9.42 -19.33
CA ALA A 56 -24.63 -10.56 -19.01
C ALA A 56 -24.29 -11.82 -19.82
N GLU A 57 -23.31 -11.76 -20.73
CA GLU A 57 -22.84 -12.92 -21.48
C GLU A 57 -22.54 -14.07 -20.52
N THR A 58 -23.42 -15.07 -20.53
CA THR A 58 -23.44 -16.20 -19.59
C THR A 58 -22.32 -17.20 -19.87
N SER A 59 -21.56 -16.95 -20.94
CA SER A 59 -20.41 -17.72 -21.42
C SER A 59 -19.18 -17.63 -20.50
N GLY A 60 -19.25 -16.87 -19.41
CA GLY A 60 -18.11 -16.65 -18.51
C GLY A 60 -17.12 -15.60 -19.00
N THR A 61 -17.46 -14.85 -20.06
CA THR A 61 -16.68 -13.71 -20.55
C THR A 61 -16.73 -12.59 -19.51
N THR A 62 -15.56 -12.11 -19.08
CA THR A 62 -15.45 -10.96 -18.18
C THR A 62 -15.27 -9.69 -19.01
N LEU A 63 -16.19 -8.74 -18.87
CA LEU A 63 -16.16 -7.48 -19.60
C LEU A 63 -15.37 -6.44 -18.78
N VAL A 64 -14.33 -5.87 -19.37
CA VAL A 64 -13.53 -4.78 -18.80
C VAL A 64 -13.87 -3.50 -19.56
N VAL A 65 -14.34 -2.48 -18.84
CA VAL A 65 -14.85 -1.24 -19.41
C VAL A 65 -13.92 -0.08 -19.03
N ARG A 66 -13.55 0.73 -20.02
CA ARG A 66 -12.97 2.05 -19.83
C ARG A 66 -14.02 3.10 -20.19
N VAL A 67 -14.30 4.01 -19.25
CA VAL A 67 -15.25 5.10 -19.48
C VAL A 67 -14.60 6.13 -20.39
N SER A 68 -15.27 6.43 -21.49
CA SER A 68 -14.85 7.40 -22.50
C SER A 68 -15.78 8.61 -22.52
N SER A 69 -15.30 9.73 -23.07
CA SER A 69 -16.15 10.90 -23.30
C SER A 69 -17.21 10.63 -24.37
N ASP A 70 -18.43 11.12 -24.19
CA ASP A 70 -19.53 10.94 -25.16
C ASP A 70 -19.19 11.45 -26.57
N ALA A 71 -18.38 12.50 -26.67
CA ALA A 71 -17.98 13.13 -27.94
C ALA A 71 -16.71 12.56 -28.58
N GLY A 72 -16.09 11.53 -27.99
CA GLY A 72 -14.71 11.13 -28.35
C GLY A 72 -14.62 10.29 -29.61
N ALA A 73 -14.00 10.79 -30.68
CA ALA A 73 -13.44 9.95 -31.74
C ALA A 73 -12.38 9.01 -31.16
N ARG A 74 -12.26 7.80 -31.71
CA ARG A 74 -11.24 6.83 -31.25
C ARG A 74 -9.85 7.45 -31.41
N LYS A 75 -9.16 7.76 -30.32
CA LYS A 75 -7.76 8.17 -30.40
C LYS A 75 -6.97 6.97 -30.90
N GLN A 76 -6.26 7.16 -32.02
CA GLN A 76 -5.29 6.17 -32.47
C GLN A 76 -4.18 6.09 -31.40
N PRO A 77 -3.87 4.89 -30.87
CA PRO A 77 -2.83 4.74 -29.87
C PRO A 77 -1.47 4.99 -30.55
N CYS A 78 -1.05 6.25 -30.60
CA CYS A 78 0.23 6.64 -31.16
C CYS A 78 1.21 6.98 -30.03
N GLY A 79 2.25 6.17 -29.86
CA GLY A 79 3.50 6.55 -29.17
C GLY A 79 3.52 6.52 -27.64
N ALA A 80 2.39 6.36 -26.97
CA ALA A 80 2.33 6.02 -25.54
C ALA A 80 1.59 4.69 -25.39
N GLU A 81 2.15 3.75 -24.61
CA GLU A 81 1.54 2.45 -24.34
C GLU A 81 0.09 2.65 -23.85
N ASP A 82 -0.90 2.36 -24.69
CA ASP A 82 -2.27 2.24 -24.21
C ASP A 82 -2.35 0.93 -23.44
N ALA A 83 -2.29 1.03 -22.12
CA ALA A 83 -2.36 -0.11 -21.22
C ALA A 83 -3.60 -0.99 -21.46
N PHE A 84 -4.69 -0.38 -21.92
CA PHE A 84 -5.96 -1.07 -22.18
C PHE A 84 -5.90 -1.90 -23.45
N GLU A 85 -5.36 -1.36 -24.55
CA GLU A 85 -5.15 -2.11 -25.80
C GLU A 85 -4.05 -3.18 -25.63
N THR A 86 -2.99 -2.88 -24.89
CA THR A 86 -1.90 -3.83 -24.61
C THR A 86 -2.41 -5.02 -23.77
N ALA A 87 -3.24 -4.76 -22.76
CA ALA A 87 -3.89 -5.83 -21.99
C ALA A 87 -4.86 -6.65 -22.86
N ALA A 88 -5.62 -6.00 -23.75
CA ALA A 88 -6.50 -6.69 -24.69
C ALA A 88 -5.73 -7.57 -25.69
N GLN A 89 -4.54 -7.15 -26.12
CA GLN A 89 -3.63 -7.94 -26.95
C GLN A 89 -3.11 -9.19 -26.21
N LEU A 90 -2.70 -9.03 -24.95
CA LEU A 90 -2.17 -10.14 -24.16
C LEU A 90 -3.22 -11.19 -23.79
N LEU A 91 -4.48 -10.77 -23.63
CA LEU A 91 -5.61 -11.65 -23.27
C LEU A 91 -6.43 -12.07 -24.50
N GLU A 92 -5.92 -11.88 -25.71
CA GLU A 92 -6.61 -12.27 -26.93
C GLU A 92 -6.82 -13.79 -26.99
N GLY A 93 -8.07 -14.21 -27.21
CA GLY A 93 -8.45 -15.63 -27.19
C GLY A 93 -8.77 -16.19 -25.80
N GLU A 94 -8.61 -15.39 -24.73
CA GLU A 94 -9.14 -15.71 -23.42
C GLU A 94 -10.59 -15.19 -23.25
N ASN A 95 -11.25 -15.55 -22.14
CA ASN A 95 -12.62 -15.14 -21.83
C ASN A 95 -12.69 -13.69 -21.29
N PHE A 96 -12.01 -12.75 -21.95
CA PHE A 96 -12.01 -11.33 -21.59
C PHE A 96 -12.37 -10.46 -22.79
N LYS A 97 -13.14 -9.41 -22.53
CA LYS A 97 -13.53 -8.42 -23.55
C LYS A 97 -13.27 -7.03 -23.01
N PHE A 98 -12.45 -6.25 -23.71
CA PHE A 98 -12.13 -4.87 -23.33
C PHE A 98 -12.94 -3.92 -24.20
N CYS A 99 -13.64 -2.94 -23.61
CA CYS A 99 -14.45 -2.00 -24.36
C CYS A 99 -14.39 -0.56 -23.80
N ASP A 100 -14.40 0.40 -24.69
CA ASP A 100 -14.69 1.80 -24.40
C ASP A 100 -16.20 2.03 -24.40
N VAL A 101 -16.70 2.70 -23.36
CA VAL A 101 -18.13 2.98 -23.20
C VAL A 101 -18.33 4.44 -22.82
N PRO A 102 -19.23 5.19 -23.48
CA PRO A 102 -19.55 6.57 -23.12
C PRO A 102 -20.02 6.71 -21.67
N GLU A 103 -19.61 7.80 -21.00
CA GLU A 103 -19.97 8.11 -19.62
C GLU A 103 -21.49 8.12 -19.40
N SER A 104 -22.26 8.70 -20.33
CA SER A 104 -23.72 8.72 -20.26
C SER A 104 -24.35 7.34 -20.07
N ILE A 105 -23.79 6.32 -20.74
CA ILE A 105 -24.27 4.94 -20.70
C ILE A 105 -23.82 4.22 -19.44
N VAL A 106 -22.54 4.38 -19.05
CA VAL A 106 -22.03 3.70 -17.85
C VAL A 106 -22.73 4.22 -16.59
N ARG A 107 -23.07 5.52 -16.54
CA ARG A 107 -23.78 6.14 -15.42
C ARG A 107 -25.18 5.58 -15.18
N GLU A 108 -25.83 4.97 -16.17
CA GLU A 108 -27.10 4.27 -15.98
C GLU A 108 -26.95 3.07 -15.03
N THR A 109 -25.78 2.42 -15.03
CA THR A 109 -25.48 1.27 -14.16
C THR A 109 -24.62 1.65 -12.95
N VAL A 110 -23.68 2.59 -13.13
CA VAL A 110 -22.73 3.04 -12.11
C VAL A 110 -22.76 4.58 -12.03
N PRO A 111 -23.63 5.16 -11.19
CA PRO A 111 -23.85 6.61 -11.15
C PRO A 111 -22.61 7.45 -10.82
N THR A 112 -21.62 6.87 -10.14
CA THR A 112 -20.35 7.52 -9.77
C THR A 112 -19.28 7.48 -10.86
N ALA A 113 -19.57 6.86 -12.01
CA ALA A 113 -18.62 6.74 -13.11
C ALA A 113 -18.27 8.10 -13.72
N THR A 114 -16.97 8.32 -13.94
CA THR A 114 -16.40 9.50 -14.60
C THR A 114 -15.52 9.11 -15.78
N VAL A 115 -15.32 10.01 -16.75
CA VAL A 115 -14.40 9.79 -17.88
C VAL A 115 -13.03 9.33 -17.37
N GLY A 116 -12.52 8.23 -17.93
CA GLY A 116 -11.26 7.62 -17.53
C GLY A 116 -11.36 6.62 -16.37
N SER A 117 -12.54 6.44 -15.76
CA SER A 117 -12.79 5.35 -14.80
C SER A 117 -12.75 3.99 -15.50
N TRP A 118 -12.25 2.97 -14.83
CA TRP A 118 -12.18 1.60 -15.34
C TRP A 118 -13.03 0.67 -14.45
N PHE A 119 -13.75 -0.25 -15.06
CA PHE A 119 -14.65 -1.17 -14.37
C PHE A 119 -14.51 -2.59 -14.89
N LEU A 120 -14.70 -3.58 -14.03
CA LEU A 120 -14.87 -4.97 -14.41
C LEU A 120 -16.31 -5.38 -14.15
N PHE A 121 -16.99 -5.79 -15.21
CA PHE A 121 -18.36 -6.27 -15.18
C PHE A 121 -18.34 -7.80 -15.14
N ARG A 122 -18.86 -8.38 -14.06
CA ARG A 122 -19.00 -9.82 -13.89
C ARG A 122 -20.29 -10.13 -13.14
N GLN A 123 -21.09 -11.05 -13.68
CA GLN A 123 -22.34 -11.52 -13.05
C GLN A 123 -23.28 -10.36 -12.66
N GLY A 124 -23.41 -9.34 -13.52
CA GLY A 124 -24.27 -8.18 -13.29
C GLY A 124 -23.73 -7.15 -12.28
N ARG A 125 -22.49 -7.31 -11.79
CA ARG A 125 -21.83 -6.33 -10.90
C ARG A 125 -20.70 -5.61 -11.61
N ALA A 126 -20.61 -4.31 -11.39
CA ALA A 126 -19.48 -3.50 -11.80
C ALA A 126 -18.53 -3.28 -10.61
N VAL A 127 -17.28 -3.72 -10.75
CA VAL A 127 -16.22 -3.52 -9.75
C VAL A 127 -15.29 -2.42 -10.26
N PRO A 128 -15.14 -1.29 -9.54
CA PRO A 128 -14.23 -0.22 -9.96
C PRO A 128 -12.77 -0.68 -9.86
N TYR A 129 -11.95 -0.23 -10.81
CA TYR A 129 -10.50 -0.34 -10.74
C TYR A 129 -9.87 0.96 -10.28
N SER A 130 -9.27 0.92 -9.11
CA SER A 130 -8.59 2.05 -8.48
C SER A 130 -7.08 1.83 -8.40
N GLY A 131 -6.52 1.06 -9.34
CA GLY A 131 -5.11 0.70 -9.36
C GLY A 131 -4.27 1.58 -10.30
N ARG A 132 -3.00 1.20 -10.45
CA ARG A 132 -2.07 1.85 -11.37
C ARG A 132 -2.52 1.69 -12.82
N ARG A 133 -2.35 2.72 -13.64
CA ARG A 133 -2.74 2.71 -15.06
C ARG A 133 -1.66 2.13 -15.97
N THR A 134 -1.17 0.93 -15.64
CA THR A 134 -0.14 0.21 -16.41
C THR A 134 -0.70 -1.11 -16.96
N SER A 135 -0.14 -1.61 -18.06
CA SER A 135 -0.57 -2.88 -18.67
C SER A 135 -0.45 -4.05 -17.70
N SER A 136 0.68 -4.11 -16.96
CA SER A 136 0.96 -5.20 -16.00
C SER A 136 0.00 -5.22 -14.82
N SER A 137 -0.30 -4.06 -14.22
CA SER A 137 -1.21 -3.98 -13.08
C SER A 137 -2.66 -4.24 -13.51
N LEU A 138 -3.06 -3.80 -14.71
CA LEU A 138 -4.37 -4.12 -15.31
C LEU A 138 -4.51 -5.62 -15.59
N LEU A 139 -3.52 -6.22 -16.26
CA LEU A 139 -3.50 -7.66 -16.57
C LEU A 139 -3.63 -8.50 -15.31
N SER A 140 -2.80 -8.21 -14.31
CA SER A 140 -2.81 -8.90 -13.02
C SER A 140 -4.18 -8.80 -12.32
N TRP A 141 -4.80 -7.62 -12.35
CA TRP A 141 -6.12 -7.41 -11.75
C TRP A 141 -7.22 -8.19 -12.49
N VAL A 142 -7.24 -8.14 -13.81
CA VAL A 142 -8.23 -8.83 -14.66
C VAL A 142 -8.12 -10.35 -14.50
N GLN A 143 -6.89 -10.89 -14.50
CA GLN A 143 -6.65 -12.32 -14.26
C GLN A 143 -7.07 -12.75 -12.85
N LYS A 144 -6.75 -11.95 -11.83
CA LYS A 144 -7.19 -12.18 -10.44
C LYS A 144 -8.72 -12.17 -10.34
N ALA A 145 -9.38 -11.28 -11.06
CA ALA A 145 -10.83 -11.18 -11.08
C ALA A 145 -11.53 -12.32 -11.85
N SER A 146 -10.83 -13.10 -12.67
CA SER A 146 -11.35 -14.32 -13.31
C SER A 146 -11.34 -15.54 -12.39
N GLN A 147 -10.43 -15.56 -11.42
CA GLN A 147 -10.36 -16.63 -10.41
C GLN A 147 -11.71 -16.78 -9.67
N PRO A 148 -12.04 -18.00 -9.21
CA PRO A 148 -13.27 -18.23 -8.46
C PRO A 148 -13.25 -17.45 -7.14
N SER A 149 -14.40 -16.87 -6.75
CA SER A 149 -14.54 -16.15 -5.49
C SER A 149 -14.38 -17.05 -4.26
N ILE A 150 -14.59 -18.36 -4.44
CA ILE A 150 -14.45 -19.40 -3.41
C ILE A 150 -13.38 -20.39 -3.84
N SER A 151 -12.37 -20.59 -2.99
CA SER A 151 -11.35 -21.63 -3.18
C SER A 151 -11.75 -22.92 -2.48
N VAL A 152 -11.76 -24.04 -3.18
CA VAL A 152 -12.12 -25.34 -2.59
C VAL A 152 -10.89 -25.99 -1.97
N ILE A 153 -11.00 -26.43 -0.71
CA ILE A 153 -9.94 -27.16 -0.01
C ILE A 153 -10.27 -28.65 -0.08
N THR A 154 -9.48 -29.39 -0.85
CA THR A 154 -9.66 -30.83 -1.10
C THR A 154 -8.65 -31.70 -0.36
N GLY A 155 -7.56 -31.12 0.14
CA GLY A 155 -6.53 -31.90 0.82
C GLY A 155 -5.41 -31.08 1.47
N LYS A 156 -4.29 -31.75 1.75
CA LYS A 156 -3.16 -31.20 2.51
C LYS A 156 -2.45 -30.05 1.79
N VAL A 157 -2.33 -30.12 0.46
CA VAL A 157 -1.69 -29.07 -0.35
C VAL A 157 -2.49 -27.79 -0.26
N ASP A 158 -3.80 -27.86 -0.54
CA ASP A 158 -4.71 -26.72 -0.44
C ASP A 158 -4.76 -26.14 0.97
N LYS A 159 -4.76 -27.00 2.00
CA LYS A 159 -4.68 -26.55 3.40
C LYS A 159 -3.37 -25.79 3.68
N THR A 160 -2.25 -26.24 3.11
CA THR A 160 -0.96 -25.57 3.28
C THR A 160 -0.98 -24.18 2.64
N ALA A 161 -1.57 -24.06 1.44
CA ALA A 161 -1.78 -22.76 0.79
C ALA A 161 -2.74 -21.87 1.61
N PHE A 162 -3.83 -22.44 2.12
CA PHE A 162 -4.75 -21.76 3.02
C PHE A 162 -4.05 -21.22 4.27
N ASP A 163 -3.13 -21.98 4.88
CA ASP A 163 -2.41 -21.59 6.10
C ASP A 163 -1.43 -20.42 5.85
N GLN A 164 -0.95 -20.24 4.61
CA GLN A 164 -0.07 -19.12 4.21
C GLN A 164 -0.83 -17.79 3.99
N VAL A 165 -2.14 -17.84 3.85
CA VAL A 165 -2.95 -16.63 3.69
C VAL A 165 -3.16 -15.95 5.05
N HIS A 166 -2.56 -14.76 5.19
CA HIS A 166 -2.66 -13.89 6.38
C HIS A 166 -3.74 -12.81 6.24
N GLU A 167 -4.87 -13.17 5.65
CA GLU A 167 -6.07 -12.33 5.58
C GLU A 167 -7.22 -13.00 6.35
N LEU A 168 -8.31 -12.26 6.56
CA LEU A 168 -9.52 -12.84 7.12
C LEU A 168 -10.07 -13.89 6.15
N LYS A 169 -10.37 -15.10 6.64
CA LYS A 169 -10.87 -16.19 5.81
C LYS A 169 -12.19 -16.73 6.36
N VAL A 170 -13.13 -17.00 5.47
CA VAL A 170 -14.41 -17.63 5.80
C VAL A 170 -14.43 -19.00 5.15
N VAL A 171 -14.65 -20.05 5.94
CA VAL A 171 -14.65 -21.44 5.47
C VAL A 171 -15.98 -22.09 5.80
N GLY A 172 -16.66 -22.64 4.80
CA GLY A 172 -17.88 -23.42 4.99
C GLY A 172 -17.70 -24.89 4.65
N PHE A 173 -18.33 -25.78 5.41
CA PHE A 173 -18.41 -27.21 5.11
C PHE A 173 -19.77 -27.56 4.53
N PHE A 174 -19.82 -27.94 3.27
CA PHE A 174 -21.06 -28.19 2.54
C PHE A 174 -21.10 -29.57 1.90
N VAL A 175 -22.28 -29.98 1.46
CA VAL A 175 -22.45 -31.09 0.52
C VAL A 175 -22.56 -30.49 -0.89
N ASN A 176 -21.98 -31.17 -1.89
CA ASN A 176 -22.06 -30.73 -3.28
C ASN A 176 -23.52 -30.50 -3.71
N GLY A 177 -23.82 -29.32 -4.25
CA GLY A 177 -25.15 -28.95 -4.72
C GLY A 177 -26.16 -28.53 -3.64
N ALA A 178 -25.73 -28.38 -2.37
CA ALA A 178 -26.59 -27.91 -1.29
C ALA A 178 -27.11 -26.48 -1.54
N ALA A 179 -28.34 -26.19 -1.09
CA ALA A 179 -28.92 -24.85 -1.19
C ALA A 179 -28.12 -23.81 -0.39
N ASP A 180 -27.64 -24.19 0.80
CA ASP A 180 -26.87 -23.33 1.69
C ASP A 180 -25.53 -22.90 1.07
N TYR A 181 -24.95 -23.74 0.20
CA TYR A 181 -23.75 -23.37 -0.55
C TYR A 181 -24.00 -22.21 -1.53
N LYS A 182 -25.20 -22.13 -2.14
CA LYS A 182 -25.54 -21.01 -3.03
C LYS A 182 -25.63 -19.68 -2.28
N LEU A 183 -26.16 -19.70 -1.05
CA LEU A 183 -26.18 -18.52 -0.18
C LEU A 183 -24.75 -18.10 0.21
N PHE A 184 -23.87 -19.07 0.43
CA PHE A 184 -22.45 -18.83 0.68
C PHE A 184 -21.72 -18.26 -0.55
N GLU A 185 -22.03 -18.74 -1.75
CA GLU A 185 -21.56 -18.18 -3.02
C GLU A 185 -21.97 -16.71 -3.15
N GLU A 186 -23.25 -16.39 -2.93
CA GLU A 186 -23.74 -15.01 -2.96
C GLU A 186 -23.02 -14.11 -1.94
N ALA A 187 -22.81 -14.61 -0.71
CA ALA A 187 -22.06 -13.91 0.32
C ALA A 187 -20.62 -13.62 -0.12
N SER A 188 -19.95 -14.56 -0.79
CA SER A 188 -18.58 -14.40 -1.30
C SER A 188 -18.44 -13.27 -2.31
N ILE A 189 -19.47 -13.04 -3.12
CA ILE A 189 -19.48 -11.98 -4.13
C ILE A 189 -19.70 -10.61 -3.44
N THR A 190 -20.53 -10.53 -2.39
CA THR A 190 -20.76 -9.28 -1.63
C THR A 190 -19.63 -8.92 -0.69
N GLU A 191 -19.08 -9.88 0.03
CA GLU A 191 -18.18 -9.65 1.16
C GLU A 191 -16.73 -10.08 0.84
N GLY A 192 -16.44 -10.44 -0.40
CA GLY A 192 -15.11 -10.89 -0.85
C GLY A 192 -13.99 -9.85 -0.70
N HIS A 193 -14.34 -8.57 -0.53
CA HIS A 193 -13.40 -7.49 -0.22
C HIS A 193 -13.01 -7.48 1.26
N HIS A 194 -13.84 -8.02 2.16
CA HIS A 194 -13.55 -8.12 3.60
C HIS A 194 -12.82 -9.42 3.97
N ALA A 195 -13.08 -10.52 3.25
CA ALA A 195 -12.52 -11.83 3.56
C ALA A 195 -12.39 -12.72 2.33
N ARG A 196 -11.42 -13.63 2.35
CA ARG A 196 -11.31 -14.71 1.35
C ARG A 196 -12.21 -15.88 1.71
N PHE A 197 -12.97 -16.38 0.74
CA PHE A 197 -13.90 -17.49 0.97
C PHE A 197 -13.30 -18.83 0.54
N TYR A 198 -13.59 -19.85 1.33
CA TYR A 198 -13.21 -21.23 1.06
C TYR A 198 -14.36 -22.18 1.32
N ALA A 199 -14.41 -23.27 0.56
CA ALA A 199 -15.38 -24.33 0.76
C ALA A 199 -14.68 -25.67 0.95
N VAL A 200 -15.25 -26.52 1.79
CA VAL A 200 -14.85 -27.90 1.98
C VAL A 200 -16.05 -28.78 1.70
N PHE A 201 -15.86 -29.86 0.95
CA PHE A 201 -16.91 -30.84 0.67
C PHE A 201 -16.59 -32.24 1.25
N ASP A 202 -15.34 -32.48 1.62
CA ASP A 202 -14.90 -33.74 2.24
C ASP A 202 -14.90 -33.64 3.76
N ARG A 203 -15.53 -34.60 4.44
CA ARG A 203 -15.66 -34.62 5.91
C ARG A 203 -14.32 -34.77 6.63
N ASN A 204 -13.37 -35.51 6.07
CA ASN A 204 -12.04 -35.66 6.66
C ASN A 204 -11.27 -34.35 6.57
N VAL A 205 -11.38 -33.63 5.45
CA VAL A 205 -10.80 -32.28 5.32
C VAL A 205 -11.47 -31.31 6.29
N ALA A 206 -12.80 -31.36 6.42
CA ALA A 206 -13.56 -30.50 7.32
C ALA A 206 -13.09 -30.63 8.78
N LYS A 207 -12.83 -31.86 9.24
CA LYS A 207 -12.25 -32.12 10.58
C LYS A 207 -10.88 -31.44 10.77
N HIS A 208 -10.01 -31.44 9.76
CA HIS A 208 -8.73 -30.74 9.82
C HIS A 208 -8.89 -29.22 9.82
N MET A 209 -10.01 -28.74 9.31
CA MET A 209 -10.49 -27.36 9.37
C MET A 209 -11.42 -27.13 10.57
N LYS A 210 -11.43 -27.98 11.61
CA LYS A 210 -12.25 -27.79 12.81
C LYS A 210 -13.74 -27.49 12.53
N LEU A 211 -14.26 -28.07 11.45
CA LEU A 211 -15.66 -28.02 11.04
C LEU A 211 -16.22 -29.43 11.23
N ASP A 212 -17.23 -29.56 12.09
CA ASP A 212 -17.74 -30.86 12.54
C ASP A 212 -19.05 -31.24 11.82
N THR A 213 -19.86 -30.23 11.50
CA THR A 213 -21.23 -30.39 10.97
C THR A 213 -21.38 -29.77 9.58
N VAL A 214 -22.15 -30.42 8.71
CA VAL A 214 -22.51 -29.88 7.40
C VAL A 214 -23.31 -28.59 7.58
N GLY A 215 -23.09 -27.61 6.70
CA GLY A 215 -23.68 -26.26 6.77
C GLY A 215 -22.91 -25.31 7.70
N GLN A 216 -21.97 -25.82 8.50
CA GLN A 216 -21.20 -25.02 9.42
C GLN A 216 -20.25 -24.09 8.67
N ILE A 217 -20.27 -22.82 9.06
CA ILE A 217 -19.37 -21.77 8.57
C ILE A 217 -18.50 -21.33 9.73
N ALA A 218 -17.20 -21.13 9.50
CA ALA A 218 -16.28 -20.61 10.49
C ALA A 218 -15.34 -19.57 9.89
N LEU A 219 -14.94 -18.62 10.74
CA LEU A 219 -14.06 -17.51 10.40
C LEU A 219 -12.68 -17.72 11.03
N TYR A 220 -11.66 -17.48 10.22
CA TYR A 220 -10.27 -17.67 10.53
C TYR A 220 -9.55 -16.34 10.45
N SER A 221 -9.24 -15.78 11.62
CA SER A 221 -8.46 -14.56 11.72
C SER A 221 -6.96 -14.87 11.58
N PRO A 222 -6.17 -13.97 10.96
CA PRO A 222 -4.73 -14.13 10.86
C PRO A 222 -4.08 -14.35 12.22
N PHE A 223 -3.12 -15.27 12.27
CA PHE A 223 -2.36 -15.63 13.47
C PHE A 223 -3.20 -16.16 14.65
N VAL A 224 -4.46 -16.55 14.42
CA VAL A 224 -5.32 -17.21 15.42
C VAL A 224 -5.46 -18.68 15.08
N LYS A 225 -5.11 -19.54 16.04
CA LYS A 225 -5.20 -21.00 15.85
C LYS A 225 -6.64 -21.52 15.93
N GLN A 226 -7.49 -20.90 16.73
CA GLN A 226 -8.89 -21.31 16.92
C GLN A 226 -9.80 -20.46 16.01
N PRO A 227 -10.51 -21.06 15.04
CA PRO A 227 -11.51 -20.34 14.27
C PRO A 227 -12.74 -20.05 15.12
N VAL A 228 -13.51 -19.04 14.73
CA VAL A 228 -14.79 -18.70 15.34
C VAL A 228 -15.89 -19.28 14.48
N THR A 229 -16.73 -20.13 15.04
CA THR A 229 -17.86 -20.73 14.32
C THR A 229 -19.03 -19.75 14.26
N CYS A 230 -19.67 -19.65 13.10
CA CYS A 230 -20.92 -18.90 12.94
C CYS A 230 -22.00 -19.53 13.86
N PRO A 231 -22.67 -18.74 14.71
CA PRO A 231 -23.65 -19.29 15.65
C PRO A 231 -24.87 -19.91 14.96
N GLN A 232 -25.18 -19.50 13.73
CA GLN A 232 -26.30 -20.03 12.96
C GLN A 232 -25.85 -21.15 12.01
N ASN A 233 -26.60 -22.25 12.00
CA ASN A 233 -26.44 -23.35 11.04
C ASN A 233 -27.80 -24.04 10.81
N PRO A 234 -28.39 -23.98 9.60
CA PRO A 234 -27.87 -23.31 8.40
C PRO A 234 -27.93 -21.79 8.54
N ALA A 235 -26.94 -21.09 7.99
CA ALA A 235 -26.87 -19.63 8.02
C ALA A 235 -27.54 -19.03 6.77
N SER A 236 -28.35 -17.98 6.95
CA SER A 236 -28.85 -17.18 5.82
C SER A 236 -27.75 -16.26 5.27
N LEU A 237 -27.97 -15.66 4.09
CA LEU A 237 -27.07 -14.64 3.53
C LEU A 237 -26.84 -13.49 4.52
N GLN A 238 -27.89 -13.03 5.19
CA GLN A 238 -27.82 -11.95 6.17
C GLN A 238 -27.01 -12.35 7.40
N ASP A 239 -27.15 -13.61 7.86
CA ASP A 239 -26.37 -14.13 8.98
C ASP A 239 -24.88 -14.17 8.65
N ILE A 240 -24.52 -14.63 7.44
CA ILE A 240 -23.12 -14.69 6.99
C ILE A 240 -22.53 -13.27 6.91
N GLN A 241 -23.26 -12.34 6.30
CA GLN A 241 -22.84 -10.95 6.20
C GLN A 241 -22.68 -10.28 7.57
N ALA A 242 -23.65 -10.46 8.47
CA ALA A 242 -23.58 -9.92 9.83
C ALA A 242 -22.41 -10.55 10.61
N PHE A 243 -22.19 -11.85 10.45
CA PHE A 243 -21.10 -12.57 11.08
C PHE A 243 -19.74 -12.04 10.63
N ILE A 244 -19.53 -11.82 9.32
CA ILE A 244 -18.30 -11.19 8.80
C ILE A 244 -18.18 -9.76 9.34
N ARG A 245 -19.25 -8.97 9.33
CA ARG A 245 -19.26 -7.58 9.81
C ARG A 245 -18.98 -7.44 11.31
N GLN A 246 -19.31 -8.44 12.11
CA GLN A 246 -18.99 -8.46 13.53
C GLN A 246 -17.53 -8.80 13.81
N HIS A 247 -16.91 -9.58 12.91
CA HIS A 247 -15.55 -10.12 13.07
C HIS A 247 -14.51 -9.45 12.16
N LYS A 248 -14.91 -8.47 11.34
CA LYS A 248 -14.03 -7.58 10.57
C LYS A 248 -13.32 -6.56 11.48
N HIS A 249 -12.77 -7.01 12.60
CA HIS A 249 -11.93 -6.22 13.52
C HIS A 249 -11.15 -5.16 12.77
N ILE A 250 -11.05 -3.94 13.31
CA ILE A 250 -10.38 -2.75 12.73
C ILE A 250 -9.42 -3.18 11.62
N VAL A 251 -9.96 -3.20 10.40
CA VAL A 251 -9.36 -3.97 9.32
C VAL A 251 -8.10 -3.25 8.94
N MET A 252 -6.98 -3.95 9.07
CA MET A 252 -5.78 -3.55 8.37
C MET A 252 -6.04 -3.79 6.88
N THR A 253 -6.21 -2.71 6.13
CA THR A 253 -6.50 -2.80 4.71
C THR A 253 -5.19 -2.95 3.95
N LYS A 254 -5.04 -4.05 3.22
CA LYS A 254 -3.87 -4.26 2.37
C LYS A 254 -3.97 -3.37 1.14
N VAL A 255 -2.92 -2.59 0.89
CA VAL A 255 -2.76 -1.75 -0.28
C VAL A 255 -1.79 -2.41 -1.24
N ASP A 256 -2.21 -2.58 -2.48
CA ASP A 256 -1.43 -3.14 -3.58
C ASP A 256 -1.57 -2.29 -4.86
N GLU A 257 -1.06 -2.79 -5.98
CA GLU A 257 -1.12 -2.05 -7.25
C GLU A 257 -2.53 -1.92 -7.84
N HIS A 258 -3.51 -2.68 -7.33
CA HIS A 258 -4.88 -2.73 -7.83
C HIS A 258 -5.83 -1.76 -7.13
N ASN A 259 -5.49 -1.30 -5.92
CA ASN A 259 -6.35 -0.42 -5.11
C ASN A 259 -5.69 0.86 -4.61
N LEU A 260 -4.43 1.15 -4.99
CA LEU A 260 -3.66 2.31 -4.49
C LEU A 260 -4.38 3.67 -4.52
N HIS A 261 -5.30 3.88 -5.47
CA HIS A 261 -6.05 5.11 -5.66
C HIS A 261 -7.53 4.99 -5.24
N ASP A 262 -7.87 3.96 -4.46
CA ASP A 262 -9.23 3.75 -3.99
C ASP A 262 -9.59 4.83 -2.94
N PRO A 263 -10.64 5.64 -3.19
CA PRO A 263 -11.06 6.67 -2.25
C PRO A 263 -11.46 6.11 -0.88
N GLU A 264 -11.85 4.84 -0.77
CA GLU A 264 -12.20 4.20 0.51
C GLU A 264 -10.99 3.95 1.42
N LEU A 265 -9.75 4.03 0.90
CA LEU A 265 -8.54 3.87 1.70
C LEU A 265 -8.30 5.04 2.66
N VAL A 266 -8.88 6.20 2.39
CA VAL A 266 -8.68 7.42 3.18
C VAL A 266 -10.03 7.88 3.73
N ASP A 267 -10.15 7.88 5.06
CA ASP A 267 -11.30 8.44 5.76
C ASP A 267 -10.88 9.78 6.37
N PRO A 268 -11.36 10.94 5.86
CA PRO A 268 -10.99 12.26 6.38
C PRO A 268 -11.33 12.47 7.86
N SER A 269 -12.21 11.63 8.44
CA SER A 269 -12.57 11.70 9.87
C SER A 269 -11.61 10.94 10.78
N ARG A 270 -10.60 10.26 10.22
CA ARG A 270 -9.66 9.40 10.95
C ARG A 270 -8.22 9.68 10.55
N VAL A 271 -7.30 9.37 11.46
CA VAL A 271 -5.87 9.36 11.16
C VAL A 271 -5.56 8.16 10.26
N THR A 272 -4.95 8.41 9.10
CA THR A 272 -4.47 7.32 8.24
C THR A 272 -3.09 6.88 8.70
N VAL A 273 -2.98 5.63 9.12
CA VAL A 273 -1.72 5.00 9.51
C VAL A 273 -1.25 4.09 8.40
N LEU A 274 -0.03 4.31 7.90
CA LEU A 274 0.63 3.48 6.91
C LEU A 274 1.67 2.58 7.57
N ALA A 275 1.43 1.27 7.55
CA ALA A 275 2.40 0.23 7.90
C ALA A 275 3.08 -0.29 6.63
N VAL A 276 4.40 -0.20 6.57
CA VAL A 276 5.19 -0.73 5.43
C VAL A 276 6.18 -1.75 5.95
N ALA A 277 6.05 -3.00 5.54
CA ALA A 277 7.01 -4.05 5.89
C ALA A 277 6.92 -5.24 4.92
N ASP A 278 8.07 -5.86 4.63
CA ASP A 278 8.12 -7.09 3.85
C ASP A 278 7.58 -8.26 4.67
N GLN A 279 6.41 -8.77 4.29
CA GLN A 279 5.74 -9.87 4.99
C GLN A 279 6.56 -11.16 5.01
N ALA A 280 7.39 -11.40 3.97
CA ALA A 280 8.24 -12.59 3.87
C ALA A 280 9.52 -12.48 4.70
N SER A 281 9.92 -11.26 5.10
CA SER A 281 11.06 -11.06 5.97
C SER A 281 10.77 -11.52 7.41
N PRO A 282 11.76 -12.03 8.17
CA PRO A 282 11.56 -12.44 9.55
C PRO A 282 10.98 -11.32 10.44
N LEU A 283 11.49 -10.10 10.29
CA LEU A 283 11.06 -8.95 11.07
C LEU A 283 9.69 -8.42 10.62
N GLY A 284 9.41 -8.37 9.31
CA GLY A 284 8.12 -7.90 8.80
C GLY A 284 6.98 -8.88 9.08
N GLY A 285 7.21 -10.18 8.96
CA GLY A 285 6.25 -11.21 9.38
C GLY A 285 5.98 -11.18 10.90
N TYR A 286 7.01 -10.94 11.72
CA TYR A 286 6.85 -10.70 13.15
C TYR A 286 6.02 -9.44 13.44
N PHE A 287 6.33 -8.33 12.76
CA PHE A 287 5.63 -7.06 12.92
C PHE A 287 4.16 -7.16 12.49
N LEU A 288 3.86 -7.83 11.38
CA LEU A 288 2.50 -8.13 10.92
C LEU A 288 1.71 -8.87 12.00
N ARG A 289 2.31 -9.89 12.62
CA ARG A 289 1.71 -10.63 13.73
C ARG A 289 1.41 -9.73 14.93
N LEU A 290 2.35 -8.84 15.29
CA LEU A 290 2.14 -7.87 16.37
C LEU A 290 0.99 -6.92 16.06
N LEU A 291 0.92 -6.35 14.84
CA LEU A 291 -0.18 -5.47 14.43
C LEU A 291 -1.54 -6.16 14.53
N HIS A 292 -1.69 -7.38 13.99
CA HIS A 292 -2.94 -8.13 14.12
C HIS A 292 -3.35 -8.38 15.56
N ARG A 293 -2.37 -8.61 16.44
CA ARG A 293 -2.61 -8.79 17.88
C ARG A 293 -3.05 -7.49 18.54
N THR A 294 -2.37 -6.38 18.23
CA THR A 294 -2.71 -5.03 18.70
C THR A 294 -4.12 -4.62 18.25
N LEU A 295 -4.46 -4.76 16.97
CA LEU A 295 -5.77 -4.38 16.42
C LEU A 295 -6.93 -5.16 17.05
N ARG A 296 -6.71 -6.44 17.38
CA ARG A 296 -7.71 -7.22 18.12
C ARG A 296 -7.97 -6.64 19.50
N ASN A 297 -6.91 -6.25 20.22
CA ASN A 297 -7.05 -5.62 21.52
C ASN A 297 -7.79 -4.29 21.41
N VAL A 298 -7.42 -3.43 20.44
CA VAL A 298 -8.14 -2.17 20.18
C VAL A 298 -9.62 -2.46 19.89
N THR A 299 -9.92 -3.41 19.01
CA THR A 299 -11.31 -3.76 18.66
C THR A 299 -12.11 -4.21 19.88
N ASN A 300 -11.53 -5.07 20.73
CA ASN A 300 -12.20 -5.55 21.94
C ASN A 300 -12.51 -4.39 22.89
N THR A 301 -11.57 -3.45 23.05
CA THR A 301 -11.77 -2.27 23.89
C THR A 301 -12.81 -1.32 23.31
N THR A 302 -12.76 -1.01 22.02
CA THR A 302 -13.69 -0.06 21.39
C THR A 302 -15.10 -0.65 21.27
N ALA A 303 -15.23 -1.95 20.96
CA ALA A 303 -16.51 -2.65 20.95
C ALA A 303 -17.17 -2.65 22.33
N SER A 304 -16.39 -2.86 23.41
CA SER A 304 -16.92 -2.78 24.77
C SER A 304 -17.36 -1.37 25.17
N ALA A 305 -16.76 -0.33 24.57
CA ALA A 305 -17.09 1.07 24.80
C ALA A 305 -18.15 1.64 23.84
N GLY A 306 -18.59 0.86 22.84
CA GLY A 306 -19.50 1.34 21.80
C GLY A 306 -18.89 2.39 20.85
N THR A 307 -17.56 2.50 20.82
CA THR A 307 -16.83 3.47 19.99
C THR A 307 -16.12 2.77 18.83
N VAL A 308 -15.68 3.56 17.86
CA VAL A 308 -14.89 3.10 16.71
C VAL A 308 -13.49 3.72 16.84
N PRO A 309 -12.39 3.04 16.46
CA PRO A 309 -11.07 3.68 16.51
C PRO A 309 -11.00 4.92 15.61
N ASN A 310 -10.27 5.92 16.08
CA ASN A 310 -10.05 7.19 15.36
C ASN A 310 -8.97 7.08 14.27
N PHE A 311 -8.56 5.86 13.90
CA PHE A 311 -7.55 5.62 12.86
C PHE A 311 -8.00 4.53 11.87
N ASN A 312 -7.43 4.59 10.67
CA ASN A 312 -7.45 3.53 9.67
C ASN A 312 -6.01 3.02 9.46
N LEU A 313 -5.80 1.71 9.34
CA LEU A 313 -4.47 1.14 9.15
C LEU A 313 -4.33 0.52 7.75
N LEU A 314 -3.41 1.07 6.96
CA LEU A 314 -3.06 0.59 5.63
C LEU A 314 -1.77 -0.23 5.71
N TRP A 315 -1.79 -1.44 5.16
CA TRP A 315 -0.61 -2.30 5.07
C TRP A 315 -0.07 -2.34 3.64
N VAL A 316 1.20 -2.00 3.48
CA VAL A 316 1.92 -2.09 2.21
C VAL A 316 3.06 -3.10 2.35
N ASP A 317 3.03 -4.11 1.49
CA ASP A 317 4.15 -5.02 1.32
C ASP A 317 5.07 -4.48 0.19
N PRO A 318 6.30 -4.06 0.50
CA PRO A 318 7.21 -3.52 -0.49
C PRO A 318 7.72 -4.55 -1.50
N SER A 319 7.59 -5.86 -1.24
CA SER A 319 7.88 -6.89 -2.24
C SER A 319 6.83 -6.89 -3.37
N VAL A 320 5.60 -6.47 -3.05
CA VAL A 320 4.49 -6.30 -4.01
C VAL A 320 4.48 -4.90 -4.60
N MET A 321 4.85 -3.87 -3.80
CA MET A 321 4.94 -2.48 -4.26
C MET A 321 6.35 -1.91 -4.03
N PRO A 322 7.31 -2.15 -4.95
CA PRO A 322 8.71 -1.75 -4.79
C PRO A 322 8.92 -0.23 -4.60
N THR A 323 7.99 0.60 -5.10
CA THR A 323 8.05 2.06 -4.93
C THR A 323 7.92 2.51 -3.48
N ALA A 324 7.35 1.69 -2.60
CA ALA A 324 7.08 2.04 -1.20
C ALA A 324 8.34 2.48 -0.44
N HIS A 325 9.39 1.64 -0.42
CA HIS A 325 10.65 1.97 0.25
C HIS A 325 11.30 3.25 -0.31
N THR A 326 11.22 3.45 -1.63
CA THR A 326 11.81 4.63 -2.27
C THR A 326 11.09 5.90 -1.84
N MET A 327 9.76 5.86 -1.70
CA MET A 327 8.98 6.98 -1.18
C MET A 327 9.25 7.23 0.30
N LEU A 328 9.35 6.17 1.12
CA LEU A 328 9.70 6.29 2.53
C LEU A 328 11.06 7.00 2.74
N LYS A 329 12.07 6.66 1.94
CA LYS A 329 13.38 7.33 2.00
C LYS A 329 13.28 8.83 1.73
N ARG A 330 12.36 9.26 0.85
CA ARG A 330 12.16 10.70 0.53
C ARG A 330 11.57 11.48 1.70
N ILE A 331 10.81 10.82 2.57
CA ILE A 331 10.23 11.42 3.78
C ILE A 331 11.08 11.18 5.03
N GLY A 332 12.38 10.89 4.86
CA GLY A 332 13.34 10.74 5.95
C GLY A 332 13.30 9.40 6.68
N GLN A 333 12.49 8.45 6.22
CA GLN A 333 12.44 7.11 6.79
C GLN A 333 13.53 6.25 6.14
N THR A 334 14.63 6.11 6.85
CA THR A 334 15.83 5.39 6.38
C THR A 334 16.03 4.09 7.13
N GLY A 335 16.32 3.01 6.40
CA GLY A 335 16.71 1.72 6.97
C GLY A 335 15.91 0.56 6.36
N PRO A 336 16.47 -0.66 6.31
CA PRO A 336 15.70 -1.85 6.01
C PRO A 336 14.89 -2.25 7.26
N GLY A 337 13.56 -2.33 7.15
CA GLY A 337 12.73 -2.74 8.28
C GLY A 337 11.26 -2.33 8.14
N PRO A 338 10.43 -2.70 9.13
CA PRO A 338 9.08 -2.19 9.22
C PRO A 338 9.09 -0.68 9.48
N HIS A 339 8.10 0.01 8.94
CA HIS A 339 7.81 1.42 9.24
C HIS A 339 6.33 1.57 9.56
N LEU A 340 6.00 2.50 10.46
CA LEU A 340 4.63 2.85 10.82
C LEU A 340 4.53 4.36 10.95
N ILE A 341 3.79 4.99 10.06
CA ILE A 341 3.80 6.43 9.84
C ILE A 341 2.37 6.92 9.66
N THR A 342 2.06 8.13 10.11
CA THR A 342 0.74 8.75 9.92
C THR A 342 0.76 9.77 8.78
N ASP A 343 -0.42 10.07 8.23
CA ASP A 343 -0.63 11.19 7.30
C ASP A 343 -0.30 12.57 7.91
N GLN A 344 -0.22 12.66 9.24
CA GLN A 344 0.21 13.84 9.98
C GLN A 344 1.74 13.93 10.17
N GLY A 345 2.49 12.95 9.68
CA GLY A 345 3.96 12.92 9.77
C GLY A 345 4.49 12.43 11.11
N GLU A 346 3.65 11.83 11.97
CA GLU A 346 4.11 11.10 13.16
C GLU A 346 4.58 9.70 12.75
N TRP A 347 5.57 9.14 13.44
CA TRP A 347 6.02 7.77 13.21
C TRP A 347 6.25 7.05 14.53
N PHE A 348 6.11 5.72 14.49
CA PHE A 348 6.48 4.87 15.60
C PHE A 348 7.98 4.55 15.54
N ASP A 349 8.68 4.75 16.66
CA ASP A 349 10.10 4.37 16.78
C ASP A 349 10.24 2.85 16.90
N MET A 350 10.61 2.22 15.79
CA MET A 350 10.79 0.77 15.70
C MET A 350 11.94 0.24 16.54
N SER A 351 12.91 1.08 16.94
CA SER A 351 14.02 0.68 17.81
C SER A 351 13.54 0.31 19.23
N THR A 352 12.34 0.77 19.61
CA THR A 352 11.72 0.44 20.89
C THR A 352 11.20 -1.00 20.95
N LEU A 353 11.04 -1.68 19.81
CA LEU A 353 10.55 -3.06 19.77
C LEU A 353 11.66 -4.05 20.08
N ASN A 354 11.39 -4.95 21.03
CA ASN A 354 12.29 -6.04 21.34
C ASN A 354 11.99 -7.25 20.45
N ALA A 355 12.76 -7.41 19.37
CA ALA A 355 12.63 -8.52 18.42
C ALA A 355 13.55 -9.72 18.75
N THR A 356 14.19 -9.76 19.92
CA THR A 356 15.18 -10.81 20.26
C THR A 356 14.54 -12.13 20.75
N GLY A 357 13.21 -12.16 20.92
CA GLY A 357 12.45 -13.39 21.24
C GLY A 357 12.45 -13.79 22.72
N GLY A 358 12.78 -12.87 23.63
CA GLY A 358 12.69 -13.08 25.07
C GLY A 358 11.25 -13.36 25.54
N ARG A 359 11.08 -14.12 26.63
CA ARG A 359 9.75 -14.37 27.22
C ARG A 359 9.11 -13.04 27.62
N GLY A 360 7.92 -12.74 27.10
CA GLY A 360 7.18 -11.52 27.42
C GLY A 360 7.45 -10.34 26.46
N SER A 361 8.42 -10.44 25.54
CA SER A 361 8.71 -9.37 24.57
C SER A 361 7.49 -9.03 23.71
N ASP A 362 6.69 -10.03 23.33
CA ASP A 362 5.48 -9.83 22.53
C ASP A 362 4.41 -9.02 23.29
N GLU A 363 4.24 -9.23 24.61
CA GLU A 363 3.28 -8.43 25.40
C GLU A 363 3.74 -6.98 25.52
N GLU A 364 5.03 -6.78 25.78
CA GLU A 364 5.62 -5.45 25.90
C GLU A 364 5.54 -4.68 24.57
N ASN A 365 5.86 -5.34 23.45
CA ASN A 365 5.78 -4.76 22.12
C ASN A 365 4.33 -4.41 21.74
N VAL A 366 3.37 -5.30 22.04
CA VAL A 366 1.94 -5.00 21.84
C VAL A 366 1.50 -3.83 22.71
N HIS A 367 1.97 -3.75 23.96
CA HIS A 367 1.66 -2.62 24.84
C HIS A 367 2.18 -1.29 24.28
N LYS A 368 3.44 -1.25 23.79
CA LYS A 368 4.01 -0.06 23.13
C LYS A 368 3.18 0.39 21.92
N LEU A 369 2.77 -0.56 21.07
CA LEU A 369 1.91 -0.27 19.93
C LEU A 369 0.54 0.25 20.37
N LEU A 370 -0.09 -0.36 21.38
CA LEU A 370 -1.37 0.10 21.92
C LEU A 370 -1.30 1.53 22.45
N VAL A 371 -0.24 1.87 23.20
CA VAL A 371 -0.02 3.22 23.72
C VAL A 371 0.12 4.22 22.57
N TRP A 372 0.88 3.88 21.52
CA TRP A 372 1.03 4.75 20.36
C TRP A 372 -0.27 4.90 19.56
N PHE A 373 -1.01 3.82 19.29
CA PHE A 373 -2.32 3.96 18.62
C PHE A 373 -3.32 4.77 19.46
N ALA A 374 -3.24 4.69 20.79
CA ALA A 374 -4.07 5.49 21.68
C ALA A 374 -3.71 6.98 21.64
N SER A 375 -2.42 7.34 21.46
CA SER A 375 -2.03 8.75 21.30
C SER A 375 -2.56 9.38 20.02
N LEU A 376 -2.81 8.59 18.97
CA LEU A 376 -3.45 9.06 17.73
C LEU A 376 -4.93 9.44 17.90
N ALA A 377 -5.59 8.94 18.96
CA ALA A 377 -7.03 9.13 19.15
C ALA A 377 -7.42 10.53 19.65
N VAL A 378 -6.44 11.34 20.06
CA VAL A 378 -6.65 12.70 20.54
C VAL A 378 -5.83 13.64 19.65
N PRO A 379 -6.46 14.59 18.94
CA PRO A 379 -5.73 15.66 18.29
C PRO A 379 -4.89 16.39 19.36
N GLY A 380 -3.58 16.19 19.35
CA GLY A 380 -2.65 16.80 20.32
C GLY A 380 -2.24 15.99 21.55
N ALA A 381 -2.50 14.67 21.64
CA ALA A 381 -2.02 13.86 22.79
C ALA A 381 -0.74 13.04 22.54
N ALA A 382 0.15 13.50 21.66
CA ALA A 382 1.57 13.19 21.76
C ALA A 382 2.33 14.28 22.56
N SER A 383 1.68 14.90 23.55
CA SER A 383 2.36 15.60 24.64
C SER A 383 1.46 15.66 25.87
N ALA A 384 1.53 14.62 26.69
CA ALA A 384 1.00 14.64 28.04
C ALA A 384 2.01 14.01 29.00
N ALA A 385 3.17 14.66 29.09
CA ALA A 385 3.78 14.93 30.39
C ALA A 385 3.66 16.44 30.66
N GLY A 386 2.45 16.88 31.05
CA GLY A 386 2.21 18.08 31.85
C GLY A 386 1.91 19.40 31.13
N GLY A 387 0.81 20.04 31.53
CA GLY A 387 0.68 21.51 31.55
C GLY A 387 -0.38 22.12 30.64
N THR A 388 -1.45 22.64 31.25
CA THR A 388 -2.56 23.42 30.68
C THR A 388 -2.14 24.79 30.13
N GLY A 389 -2.76 25.24 29.03
CA GLY A 389 -2.92 26.65 28.69
C GLY A 389 -2.68 26.99 27.21
N GLU A 390 -3.71 27.54 26.55
CA GLU A 390 -3.69 28.03 25.17
C GLU A 390 -2.58 29.08 24.91
N SER A 391 -1.75 28.87 23.89
CA SER A 391 -1.28 29.87 22.91
C SER A 391 -0.38 29.18 21.86
N GLY A 392 -0.27 29.77 20.66
CA GLY A 392 0.27 29.17 19.43
C GLY A 392 1.57 28.36 19.55
N THR A 393 1.56 27.16 18.99
CA THR A 393 2.73 26.27 18.93
C THR A 393 3.77 26.77 17.94
N TRP A 394 5.04 26.86 18.38
CA TRP A 394 6.17 27.19 17.51
C TRP A 394 6.35 26.10 16.45
N ARG A 395 6.62 26.50 15.21
CA ARG A 395 6.96 25.59 14.11
C ARG A 395 7.92 26.26 13.13
N PHE A 396 8.74 25.46 12.45
CA PHE A 396 9.59 25.98 11.39
C PHE A 396 8.75 26.48 10.21
N SER A 397 9.00 27.72 9.75
CA SER A 397 8.55 28.21 8.44
C SER A 397 9.47 27.73 7.32
N GLU A 398 10.78 27.71 7.56
CA GLU A 398 11.77 27.18 6.63
C GLU A 398 12.74 26.26 7.36
N LEU A 399 13.03 25.11 6.75
CA LEU A 399 13.95 24.10 7.25
C LEU A 399 15.26 24.12 6.44
N PRO A 400 16.39 23.73 7.06
CA PRO A 400 17.65 23.67 6.36
C PRO A 400 17.68 22.51 5.37
N ALA A 401 18.13 22.81 4.15
CA ALA A 401 18.27 21.83 3.08
C ALA A 401 19.73 21.36 2.97
N SER A 402 19.90 20.08 2.62
CA SER A 402 21.22 19.53 2.29
C SER A 402 21.73 20.17 1.00
N GLN A 403 23.01 20.54 0.97
CA GLN A 403 23.58 21.31 -0.14
C GLN A 403 25.06 21.00 -0.35
N ILE A 404 25.54 21.27 -1.58
CA ILE A 404 26.93 21.10 -1.97
C ILE A 404 27.57 22.48 -2.07
N GLY A 405 28.57 22.75 -1.23
CA GLY A 405 29.34 23.98 -1.25
C GLY A 405 30.67 23.83 -1.97
N ALA A 406 31.15 24.89 -2.61
CA ALA A 406 32.51 24.93 -3.15
C ALA A 406 33.51 25.26 -2.05
N GLU A 407 34.69 24.62 -2.05
CA GLU A 407 35.79 24.92 -1.14
C GLU A 407 36.20 26.41 -1.25
N GLY A 408 36.34 27.09 -0.11
CA GLY A 408 36.53 28.54 -0.01
C GLY A 408 35.27 29.39 -0.19
N GLY A 409 34.15 28.77 -0.59
CA GLY A 409 32.86 29.43 -0.82
C GLY A 409 32.11 29.84 0.45
N THR A 410 30.93 30.43 0.27
CA THR A 410 30.01 30.78 1.36
C THR A 410 28.67 30.10 1.13
N VAL A 411 28.07 29.56 2.19
CA VAL A 411 26.79 28.85 2.15
C VAL A 411 25.90 29.32 3.31
N GLU A 412 24.60 29.44 3.05
CA GLU A 412 23.57 29.78 4.03
C GLU A 412 22.69 28.56 4.29
N LEU A 413 22.58 28.15 5.54
CA LEU A 413 21.67 27.12 6.03
C LEU A 413 20.44 27.81 6.61
N ARG A 414 19.34 27.81 5.85
CA ARG A 414 18.10 28.50 6.22
C ARG A 414 17.39 27.78 7.36
N CYS A 415 16.97 28.53 8.37
CA CYS A 415 16.19 28.02 9.48
C CYS A 415 15.35 29.15 10.09
N THR A 416 14.05 29.17 9.82
CA THR A 416 13.14 30.22 10.33
C THR A 416 11.94 29.61 11.06
N VAL A 417 11.42 30.29 12.08
CA VAL A 417 10.34 29.83 12.97
C VAL A 417 9.20 30.84 12.99
N LEU A 418 7.96 30.34 12.98
CA LEU A 418 6.74 31.12 13.16
C LEU A 418 6.46 31.34 14.64
N ASP A 419 6.29 32.61 15.01
CA ASP A 419 6.17 33.18 16.36
C ASP A 419 7.49 33.20 17.17
N PRO A 420 8.21 34.34 17.21
CA PRO A 420 9.59 34.42 17.67
C PRO A 420 9.78 34.63 19.18
N ALA A 421 8.70 34.62 19.96
CA ALA A 421 8.77 34.89 21.39
C ALA A 421 9.07 33.61 22.19
N ALA A 422 10.35 33.25 22.35
CA ALA A 422 10.98 32.76 23.61
C ALA A 422 12.08 31.68 23.51
N GLY A 423 12.74 31.48 22.35
CA GLY A 423 13.86 30.53 22.23
C GLY A 423 15.17 31.11 21.68
N ASP A 424 16.31 30.66 22.22
CA ASP A 424 17.63 30.93 21.66
C ASP A 424 17.93 29.99 20.48
N CYS A 425 18.45 30.54 19.38
CA CYS A 425 18.88 29.77 18.22
C CYS A 425 20.21 29.04 18.50
N LEU A 426 20.27 27.77 18.10
CA LEU A 426 21.43 26.89 18.26
C LEU A 426 21.64 26.07 17.00
N TRP A 427 22.89 25.72 16.70
CA TRP A 427 23.23 24.74 15.67
C TRP A 427 24.08 23.61 16.24
N LEU A 428 23.76 22.37 15.82
CA LEU A 428 24.55 21.18 16.07
C LEU A 428 25.23 20.76 14.76
N ARG A 429 26.54 20.48 14.82
CA ARG A 429 27.28 19.82 13.74
C ARG A 429 27.69 18.43 14.21
N ASP A 430 27.25 17.40 13.49
CA ASP A 430 27.51 15.99 13.80
C ASP A 430 27.18 15.64 15.26
N GLY A 431 26.05 16.17 15.75
CA GLY A 431 25.57 16.00 17.13
C GLY A 431 26.31 16.83 18.19
N ARG A 432 27.29 17.66 17.81
CA ARG A 432 28.03 18.54 18.72
C ARG A 432 27.53 19.98 18.61
N ASN A 433 27.26 20.58 19.75
CA ASN A 433 26.82 21.98 19.85
C ASN A 433 27.92 22.93 19.38
N VAL A 434 27.62 23.74 18.36
CA VAL A 434 28.52 24.74 17.77
C VAL A 434 28.56 26.04 18.61
N GLY A 435 27.68 26.14 19.61
CA GLY A 435 27.58 27.21 20.59
C GLY A 435 26.59 28.30 20.17
N ALA A 436 25.83 28.86 21.13
CA ALA A 436 24.92 29.98 20.89
C ALA A 436 25.65 31.30 20.56
N SER A 437 26.91 31.43 21.00
CA SER A 437 27.77 32.58 20.68
C SER A 437 28.78 32.22 19.59
N LEU A 438 28.47 32.60 18.35
CA LEU A 438 29.35 32.42 17.19
C LEU A 438 30.60 33.32 17.21
N SER A 439 30.74 34.20 18.22
CA SER A 439 31.86 35.15 18.37
C SER A 439 33.25 34.50 18.40
N ARG A 440 33.34 33.21 18.78
CA ARG A 440 34.59 32.44 18.83
C ARG A 440 34.88 31.67 17.53
N LEU A 441 33.96 31.69 16.56
CA LEU A 441 34.04 30.93 15.31
C LEU A 441 33.95 31.89 14.12
N PRO A 442 35.08 32.45 13.63
CA PRO A 442 35.07 33.54 12.65
C PRO A 442 34.53 33.14 11.25
N HIS A 443 34.40 31.84 11.00
CA HIS A 443 33.83 31.28 9.77
C HIS A 443 32.30 31.13 9.84
N LEU A 444 31.67 31.38 11.00
CA LEU A 444 30.23 31.27 11.20
C LEU A 444 29.64 32.62 11.60
N SER A 445 28.50 32.96 11.02
CA SER A 445 27.70 34.11 11.44
C SER A 445 26.22 33.83 11.23
N TRP A 446 25.35 34.41 12.05
CA TRP A 446 23.92 34.41 11.78
C TRP A 446 23.63 35.18 10.48
N ALA A 447 22.67 34.71 9.67
CA ALA A 447 22.24 35.40 8.46
C ALA A 447 21.49 36.71 8.79
N GLY A 448 20.73 36.70 9.89
CA GLY A 448 20.06 37.86 10.49
C GLY A 448 20.61 38.23 11.87
N ALA A 449 19.87 39.02 12.65
CA ALA A 449 20.27 39.48 13.98
C ALA A 449 20.24 38.38 15.08
N GLY A 450 19.97 37.12 14.73
CA GLY A 450 19.81 36.00 15.66
C GLY A 450 18.66 36.18 16.66
N ARG A 451 17.72 37.09 16.36
CA ARG A 451 16.56 37.43 17.18
C ARG A 451 15.37 37.63 16.25
N GLY A 452 14.18 37.20 16.66
CA GLY A 452 12.97 37.38 15.86
C GLY A 452 12.60 36.18 14.98
N GLY A 453 13.08 34.97 15.31
CA GLY A 453 12.65 33.73 14.64
C GLY A 453 13.46 33.34 13.41
N ASP A 454 14.50 34.11 13.03
CA ASP A 454 15.46 33.72 12.01
C ASP A 454 16.75 33.18 12.64
N CYS A 455 16.86 31.85 12.62
CA CYS A 455 17.99 31.06 13.10
C CYS A 455 18.90 30.60 11.94
N SER A 456 18.86 31.27 10.79
CA SER A 456 19.66 30.87 9.63
C SER A 456 21.16 31.11 9.87
N LEU A 457 21.99 30.14 9.47
CA LEU A 457 23.44 30.16 9.69
C LEU A 457 24.20 30.35 8.39
N VAL A 458 25.12 31.31 8.36
CA VAL A 458 26.03 31.53 7.24
C VAL A 458 27.41 30.97 7.58
N VAL A 459 27.89 30.06 6.75
CA VAL A 459 29.23 29.47 6.82
C VAL A 459 30.08 30.07 5.71
N ARG A 460 31.15 30.80 6.07
CA ARG A 460 32.08 31.46 5.15
C ARG A 460 33.41 30.72 5.07
N GLY A 461 34.02 30.70 3.89
CA GLY A 461 35.33 30.09 3.69
C GLY A 461 35.30 28.59 3.91
N LEU A 462 34.34 27.91 3.26
CA LEU A 462 34.08 26.47 3.42
C LEU A 462 35.34 25.63 3.31
N THR A 463 35.62 24.81 4.31
CA THR A 463 36.81 23.95 4.36
C THR A 463 36.39 22.50 4.58
N ARG A 464 36.82 21.60 3.68
CA ARG A 464 36.59 20.15 3.81
C ARG A 464 37.29 19.62 5.07
N GLY A 465 36.61 18.78 5.84
CA GLY A 465 36.96 18.33 7.20
C GLY A 465 36.44 19.26 8.31
N ARG A 466 36.32 20.57 8.06
CA ARG A 466 35.89 21.56 9.07
C ARG A 466 34.42 21.93 8.99
N ASP A 467 33.78 21.91 7.83
CA ASP A 467 32.37 22.33 7.73
C ASP A 467 31.48 21.28 7.05
N ASP A 468 32.05 20.22 6.49
CA ASP A 468 31.30 19.05 5.98
C ASP A 468 30.67 18.26 7.14
N GLY A 469 29.52 17.66 6.89
CA GLY A 469 28.80 16.86 7.88
C GLY A 469 27.34 17.26 8.03
N SER A 470 26.73 16.76 9.10
CA SER A 470 25.31 16.94 9.40
C SER A 470 25.09 18.18 10.25
N TRP A 471 24.34 19.14 9.74
CA TRP A 471 23.95 20.36 10.44
C TRP A 471 22.48 20.32 10.86
N VAL A 472 22.22 20.56 12.15
CA VAL A 472 20.88 20.57 12.73
C VAL A 472 20.63 21.91 13.39
N CYS A 473 19.55 22.57 13.01
CA CYS A 473 19.06 23.79 13.66
C CYS A 473 18.21 23.40 14.86
N GLN A 474 18.44 24.05 16.00
CA GLN A 474 17.68 23.83 17.22
C GLN A 474 17.28 25.19 17.82
N VAL A 475 16.02 25.34 18.20
CA VAL A 475 15.50 26.54 18.86
C VAL A 475 15.05 26.14 20.25
N THR A 476 15.74 26.63 21.27
CA THR A 476 15.52 26.17 22.64
C THR A 476 14.09 26.49 23.07
N GLY A 477 13.39 25.46 23.52
CA GLY A 477 12.06 25.58 24.08
C GLY A 477 12.04 26.27 25.45
N ASP A 478 10.87 26.67 25.88
CA ASP A 478 10.58 27.10 27.25
C ASP A 478 9.56 26.16 27.90
N ALA A 479 8.95 26.59 29.01
CA ALA A 479 7.97 25.79 29.74
C ALA A 479 6.65 25.56 28.96
N LEU A 480 6.38 26.35 27.93
CA LEU A 480 5.14 26.32 27.14
C LEU A 480 5.36 25.80 25.71
N HIS A 481 6.59 25.88 25.21
CA HIS A 481 6.94 25.46 23.85
C HIS A 481 8.13 24.49 23.88
N PRO A 482 8.00 23.26 23.32
CA PRO A 482 9.11 22.32 23.29
C PRO A 482 10.25 22.82 22.40
N THR A 483 11.46 22.32 22.66
CA THR A 483 12.63 22.64 21.84
C THR A 483 12.45 22.13 20.42
N LEU A 484 12.41 23.05 19.45
CA LEU A 484 12.31 22.69 18.04
C LEU A 484 13.66 22.21 17.54
N THR A 485 13.69 21.08 16.84
CA THR A 485 14.91 20.51 16.26
C THR A 485 14.63 20.17 14.80
N SER A 486 15.43 20.71 13.87
CA SER A 486 15.27 20.44 12.45
C SER A 486 15.79 19.03 12.10
N PRO A 487 15.34 18.44 10.98
CA PRO A 487 16.07 17.34 10.37
C PRO A 487 17.53 17.75 10.04
N PRO A 488 18.47 16.78 9.99
CA PRO A 488 19.85 17.06 9.63
C PRO A 488 19.99 17.45 8.16
N ALA A 489 20.59 18.61 7.91
CA ALA A 489 21.01 19.07 6.60
C ALA A 489 22.48 18.70 6.38
N VAL A 490 22.75 17.87 5.37
CA VAL A 490 24.11 17.46 5.04
C VAL A 490 24.77 18.51 4.16
N LEU A 491 25.90 19.06 4.63
CA LEU A 491 26.74 19.96 3.86
C LEU A 491 27.93 19.16 3.29
N VAL A 492 28.05 19.12 1.95
CA VAL A 492 29.15 18.44 1.26
C VAL A 492 30.02 19.46 0.57
N ILE A 493 31.34 19.42 0.80
CA ILE A 493 32.27 20.39 0.20
C ILE A 493 32.98 19.77 -1.00
N SER A 494 32.73 20.35 -2.17
CA SER A 494 33.38 20.00 -3.43
C SER A 494 34.67 20.81 -3.61
N SER A 495 35.74 20.10 -4.00
CA SER A 495 37.02 20.72 -4.36
C SER A 495 36.87 21.24 -5.79
N GLY A 496 36.77 22.57 -5.95
CA GLY A 496 36.63 23.18 -7.27
C GLY A 496 37.89 22.94 -8.11
N ALA A 497 37.75 22.28 -9.26
CA ALA A 497 38.79 22.23 -10.29
C ALA A 497 38.37 23.13 -11.46
N GLY A 498 39.16 24.17 -11.77
CA GLY A 498 39.01 24.89 -13.05
C GLY A 498 39.51 26.34 -13.13
N THR A 499 40.80 26.59 -12.98
CA THR A 499 41.49 27.55 -13.86
C THR A 499 42.76 26.91 -14.40
N ALA A 500 42.66 26.23 -15.54
CA ALA A 500 43.79 25.98 -16.41
C ALA A 500 43.46 26.61 -17.76
N LYS A 501 44.13 27.72 -18.03
CA LYS A 501 44.09 28.50 -19.26
C LYS A 501 44.53 27.65 -20.44
N THR A 502 43.85 27.89 -21.56
CA THR A 502 44.40 27.83 -22.92
C THR A 502 45.77 28.51 -22.98
N GLU A 503 46.81 27.79 -23.43
CA GLU A 503 47.93 28.38 -24.17
C GLU A 503 48.29 27.46 -25.34
N LEU A 504 48.70 28.13 -26.44
CA LEU A 504 49.09 27.56 -27.73
C LEU A 504 50.27 26.60 -27.66
#